data_AF-A0A7Y4C492-F1
#
_entry.id   AF-A0A7Y4C492-F1
#
_cell.length_a   1.000
_cell.length_b   1.000
_cell.length_c   1.000
_cell.angle_alpha   90.00
_cell.angle_beta   90.00
_cell.angle_gamma   90.00
#
_symmetry.space_group_name_H-M   'P 1'
#
loop_
_entity.id
_entity.type
_entity.pdbx_description
1 polymer ?
#
loop_
_entity_poly.entity_id
_entity_poly.type
_entity_poly.pdbx_seq_one_letter_code
_entity_poly.pdbx_strand_id
1 'polypeptide(L)'
;MLIIQGLLITFFLFASSIKILGWIKAVYEPQLAFFYKYGLNRASMVAVGIIEATGAIGMLVGMITEESLLSAFGAGLIALTSIGAMYFHFKFDTWKEAIPSMLTLLFSLLLLSPLLELVINR
;
A
#
# COMPACT_ATOMS: atom_id res chain seq x y z
N MET A 1 -4.82 -7.87 15.05
CA MET A 1 -4.54 -8.19 13.64
C MET A 1 -5.69 -7.77 12.73
N LEU A 2 -6.92 -8.27 12.95
CA LEU A 2 -8.09 -7.91 12.13
C LEU A 2 -8.34 -6.41 11.94
N ILE A 3 -8.26 -5.60 13.01
CA ILE A 3 -8.47 -4.14 12.92
C ILE A 3 -7.43 -3.48 12.01
N ILE A 4 -6.15 -3.87 12.13
CA ILE A 4 -5.06 -3.32 11.33
C ILE A 4 -5.25 -3.71 9.85
N GLN A 5 -5.56 -4.98 9.59
CA GLN A 5 -5.82 -5.48 8.26
C GLN A 5 -7.03 -4.79 7.62
N GLY A 6 -8.15 -4.65 8.34
CA GLY A 6 -9.33 -3.93 7.87
C GLY A 6 -9.06 -2.45 7.56
N LEU A 7 -8.24 -1.78 8.39
CA LEU A 7 -7.80 -0.41 8.14
C LEU A 7 -6.97 -0.31 6.85
N LEU A 8 -5.97 -1.18 6.68
CA LEU A 8 -5.14 -1.20 5.47
C LEU A 8 -5.96 -1.52 4.22
N ILE A 9 -6.86 -2.51 4.28
CA ILE A 9 -7.77 -2.85 3.18
C ILE A 9 -8.59 -1.61 2.79
N THR A 10 -9.25 -0.98 3.74
CA THR A 10 -10.12 0.18 3.49
C THR A 10 -9.33 1.34 2.88
N PHE A 11 -8.19 1.68 3.49
CA PHE A 11 -7.33 2.77 3.03
C PHE A 11 -6.81 2.53 1.62
N PHE A 12 -6.25 1.34 1.35
CA PHE A 12 -5.61 1.06 0.05
C PHE A 12 -6.60 0.74 -1.06
N LEU A 13 -7.77 0.14 -0.79
CA LEU A 13 -8.84 0.04 -1.80
C LEU A 13 -9.34 1.43 -2.21
N PHE A 14 -9.55 2.32 -1.23
CA PHE A 14 -9.97 3.69 -1.52
C PHE A 14 -8.89 4.45 -2.31
N ALA A 15 -7.65 4.48 -1.80
CA ALA A 15 -6.55 5.20 -2.43
C ALA A 15 -6.24 4.68 -3.84
N SER A 16 -6.19 3.36 -4.04
CA SER A 16 -5.93 2.74 -5.34
C SER A 16 -7.06 3.02 -6.34
N SER A 17 -8.33 2.95 -5.93
CA SER A 17 -9.46 3.27 -6.81
C SER A 17 -9.36 4.68 -7.38
N ILE A 18 -8.92 5.64 -6.56
CA ILE A 18 -8.72 7.03 -6.97
C ILE A 18 -7.53 7.13 -7.92
N LYS A 19 -6.39 6.46 -7.64
CA LYS A 19 -5.22 6.47 -8.52
C LYS A 19 -5.54 5.91 -9.92
N ILE A 20 -6.36 4.86 -9.99
CA ILE A 20 -6.71 4.18 -11.24
C ILE A 20 -7.79 4.94 -12.02
N LEU A 21 -8.90 5.31 -11.36
CA LEU A 21 -10.09 5.85 -12.03
C LEU A 21 -10.14 7.39 -12.03
N GLY A 22 -9.46 8.04 -11.08
CA GLY A 22 -9.47 9.51 -10.95
C GLY A 22 -10.83 10.12 -10.60
N TRP A 23 -11.72 9.33 -10.01
CA TRP A 23 -13.13 9.67 -9.76
C TRP A 23 -13.34 10.74 -8.67
N ILE A 24 -12.39 10.94 -7.77
CA ILE A 24 -12.43 11.99 -6.75
C ILE A 24 -11.30 13.01 -7.00
N LYS A 25 -11.62 14.07 -7.73
CA LYS A 25 -10.63 15.08 -8.19
C LYS A 25 -9.85 15.74 -7.05
N ALA A 26 -10.51 16.03 -5.94
CA ALA A 26 -9.87 16.64 -4.76
C ALA A 26 -8.74 15.78 -4.16
N VAL A 27 -8.72 14.46 -4.40
CA VAL A 27 -7.68 13.54 -3.92
C VAL A 27 -6.78 13.08 -5.07
N TYR A 28 -7.31 12.95 -6.27
CA TYR A 28 -6.56 12.54 -7.47
C TYR A 28 -5.51 13.57 -7.89
N GLU A 29 -5.88 14.86 -8.00
CA GLU A 29 -4.95 15.88 -8.51
C GLU A 29 -3.74 16.10 -7.56
N PRO A 30 -3.90 16.14 -6.22
CA PRO A 30 -2.74 16.16 -5.31
C PRO A 30 -1.85 14.92 -5.44
N GLN A 31 -2.44 13.72 -5.54
CA GLN A 31 -1.66 12.49 -5.75
C GLN A 31 -0.86 12.57 -7.05
N LEU A 32 -1.49 12.97 -8.15
CA LEU A 32 -0.82 13.11 -9.44
C LEU A 32 0.31 14.16 -9.40
N ALA A 33 0.10 15.27 -8.67
CA ALA A 33 1.11 16.30 -8.47
C ALA A 33 2.33 15.76 -7.70
N PHE A 34 2.16 14.90 -6.69
CA PHE A 34 3.28 14.21 -6.03
C PHE A 34 4.05 13.34 -7.02
N PHE A 35 3.36 12.54 -7.85
CA PHE A 35 4.04 11.73 -8.87
C PHE A 35 4.85 12.59 -9.84
N TYR A 36 4.31 13.70 -10.35
CA TYR A 36 5.08 14.60 -11.21
C TYR A 36 6.27 15.26 -10.48
N LYS A 37 6.09 15.68 -9.22
CA LYS A 37 7.17 16.20 -8.36
C LYS A 37 8.33 15.20 -8.22
N TYR A 38 8.02 13.91 -8.16
CA TYR A 38 8.98 12.82 -8.04
C TYR A 38 9.63 12.39 -9.37
N GLY A 39 9.35 13.08 -10.47
CA GLY A 39 9.84 12.72 -11.81
C GLY A 39 9.12 11.50 -12.40
N LEU A 40 7.97 11.14 -11.86
CA LEU A 40 7.11 10.07 -12.37
C LEU A 40 5.98 10.66 -13.22
N ASN A 41 5.12 9.79 -13.76
CA ASN A 41 3.99 10.20 -14.60
C ASN A 41 2.69 9.50 -14.17
N ARG A 42 1.59 9.82 -14.87
CA ARG A 42 0.28 9.20 -14.65
C ARG A 42 0.33 7.66 -14.74
N ALA A 43 1.10 7.09 -15.67
CA ALA A 43 1.19 5.65 -15.81
C ALA A 43 1.84 5.00 -14.58
N SER A 44 2.87 5.64 -14.00
CA SER A 44 3.45 5.22 -12.73
C SER A 44 2.42 5.25 -11.59
N MET A 45 1.59 6.29 -11.51
CA MET A 45 0.52 6.37 -10.49
C MET A 45 -0.50 5.24 -10.64
N VAL A 46 -0.91 4.93 -11.87
CA VAL A 46 -1.81 3.80 -12.15
C VAL A 46 -1.15 2.48 -11.78
N ALA A 47 0.14 2.29 -12.11
CA ALA A 47 0.88 1.07 -11.75
C ALA A 47 0.95 0.86 -10.23
N VAL A 48 1.26 1.92 -9.47
CA VAL A 48 1.21 1.89 -8.00
C VAL A 48 -0.20 1.57 -7.52
N GLY A 49 -1.22 2.21 -8.09
CA GLY A 49 -2.62 1.92 -7.78
C GLY A 49 -3.00 0.45 -8.01
N ILE A 50 -2.53 -0.16 -9.10
CA ILE A 50 -2.76 -1.60 -9.37
C ILE A 50 -2.11 -2.47 -8.30
N ILE A 51 -0.85 -2.20 -7.93
CA ILE A 51 -0.15 -2.97 -6.88
C ILE A 51 -0.85 -2.83 -5.53
N GLU A 52 -1.24 -1.60 -5.16
CA GLU A 52 -2.00 -1.32 -3.93
C GLU A 52 -3.36 -2.05 -3.93
N ALA A 53 -4.09 -2.01 -5.06
CA ALA A 53 -5.36 -2.70 -5.21
C ALA A 53 -5.19 -4.22 -5.08
N THR A 54 -4.20 -4.80 -5.76
CA THR A 54 -3.89 -6.24 -5.65
C THR A 54 -3.53 -6.62 -4.22
N GLY A 55 -2.72 -5.81 -3.52
CA GLY A 55 -2.38 -6.02 -2.12
C GLY A 55 -3.61 -5.99 -1.21
N ALA A 56 -4.46 -4.98 -1.36
CA ALA A 56 -5.65 -4.81 -0.54
C ALA A 56 -6.73 -5.87 -0.83
N ILE A 57 -6.93 -6.24 -2.10
CA ILE A 57 -7.83 -7.34 -2.49
C ILE A 57 -7.29 -8.67 -1.96
N GLY A 58 -5.98 -8.94 -2.08
CA GLY A 58 -5.36 -10.13 -1.50
C GLY A 58 -5.58 -10.23 0.00
N MET A 59 -5.37 -9.13 0.74
CA MET A 59 -5.69 -9.06 2.17
C MET A 59 -7.17 -9.27 2.45
N LEU A 60 -8.08 -8.72 1.65
CA LEU A 60 -9.53 -8.89 1.84
C LEU A 60 -9.97 -10.33 1.59
N VAL A 61 -9.53 -10.94 0.48
CA VAL A 61 -9.83 -12.33 0.15
C VAL A 61 -9.24 -13.25 1.21
N GLY A 62 -7.99 -13.05 1.60
CA GLY A 62 -7.36 -13.81 2.68
C GLY A 62 -8.09 -13.67 4.02
N MET A 63 -8.64 -12.49 4.32
CA MET A 63 -9.46 -12.29 5.53
C MET A 63 -10.78 -13.04 5.48
N ILE A 64 -11.48 -13.03 4.32
CA ILE A 64 -12.79 -13.67 4.15
C ILE A 64 -12.66 -15.20 4.09
N THR A 65 -11.59 -15.70 3.47
CA THR A 65 -11.32 -17.13 3.31
C THR A 65 -10.51 -17.73 4.46
N GLU A 66 -10.12 -16.92 5.44
CA GLU A 66 -9.25 -17.29 6.56
C GLU A 66 -7.85 -17.79 6.13
N GLU A 67 -7.43 -17.49 4.88
CA GLU A 67 -6.11 -17.81 4.32
C GLU A 67 -5.05 -16.79 4.76
N SER A 68 -4.31 -17.13 5.82
CA SER A 68 -3.30 -16.26 6.45
C SER A 68 -2.12 -15.94 5.52
N LEU A 69 -1.68 -16.90 4.70
CA LEU A 69 -0.61 -16.67 3.71
C LEU A 69 -1.02 -15.67 2.65
N LEU A 70 -2.25 -15.75 2.14
CA LEU A 70 -2.76 -14.80 1.15
C LEU A 70 -2.87 -13.39 1.74
N SER A 71 -3.32 -13.30 3.01
CA SER A 71 -3.31 -12.04 3.76
C SER A 71 -1.89 -11.46 3.88
N ALA A 72 -0.91 -12.30 4.20
CA ALA A 72 0.49 -11.89 4.32
C ALA A 72 1.08 -11.45 2.96
N PHE A 73 0.77 -12.14 1.85
CA PHE A 73 1.17 -11.72 0.51
C PHE A 73 0.60 -10.33 0.15
N GLY A 74 -0.69 -10.12 0.43
CA GLY A 74 -1.32 -8.82 0.23
C GLY A 74 -0.65 -7.72 1.06
N ALA A 75 -0.36 -7.99 2.33
CA ALA A 75 0.38 -7.08 3.19
C ALA A 75 1.80 -6.80 2.68
N GLY A 76 2.47 -7.80 2.10
CA GLY A 76 3.80 -7.64 1.50
C GLY A 76 3.81 -6.67 0.31
N LEU A 77 2.79 -6.70 -0.54
CA LEU A 77 2.64 -5.70 -1.62
C LEU A 77 2.45 -4.29 -1.07
N ILE A 78 1.67 -4.14 0.01
CA ILE A 78 1.51 -2.86 0.69
C ILE A 78 2.81 -2.38 1.35
N ALA A 79 3.58 -3.29 1.94
CA ALA A 79 4.90 -2.98 2.49
C ALA A 79 5.84 -2.45 1.39
N LEU A 80 5.84 -3.09 0.22
CA LEU A 80 6.64 -2.67 -0.93
C LEU A 80 6.26 -1.27 -1.43
N THR A 81 4.97 -0.98 -1.60
CA THR A 81 4.53 0.36 -2.04
C THR A 81 4.80 1.42 -0.96
N SER A 82 4.68 1.07 0.31
CA SER A 82 5.01 1.95 1.45
C SER A 82 6.50 2.29 1.48
N ILE A 83 7.39 1.32 1.27
CA ILE A 83 8.84 1.55 1.14
C ILE A 83 9.14 2.46 -0.06
N GLY A 84 8.50 2.20 -1.20
CA GLY A 84 8.63 3.05 -2.40
C GLY A 84 8.20 4.50 -2.13
N ALA A 85 7.06 4.70 -1.49
CA ALA A 85 6.57 6.01 -1.10
C ALA A 85 7.54 6.72 -0.13
N MET A 86 8.04 6.00 0.89
CA MET A 86 9.04 6.52 1.83
C MET A 86 10.31 6.99 1.10
N TYR A 87 10.81 6.21 0.14
CA TYR A 87 11.97 6.60 -0.66
C TYR A 87 11.76 7.94 -1.36
N PHE A 88 10.61 8.14 -2.02
CA PHE A 88 10.30 9.39 -2.70
C PHE A 88 10.13 10.55 -1.72
N HIS A 89 9.41 10.38 -0.62
CA HIS A 89 9.28 11.42 0.40
C HIS A 89 10.63 11.81 1.02
N PHE A 90 11.50 10.86 1.35
CA PHE A 90 12.82 11.21 1.89
C PHE A 90 13.74 11.89 0.88
N LYS A 91 13.57 11.58 -0.41
CA LYS A 91 14.41 12.16 -1.47
C LYS A 91 13.95 13.56 -1.89
N PHE A 92 12.66 13.82 -1.92
CA PHE A 92 12.08 15.03 -2.53
C PHE A 92 11.33 15.94 -1.54
N ASP A 93 11.01 15.44 -0.35
CA ASP A 93 10.14 16.08 0.63
C ASP A 93 10.80 16.15 2.03
N THR A 94 10.01 16.55 3.02
CA THR A 94 10.40 16.44 4.43
C THR A 94 10.03 15.08 4.99
N TRP A 95 10.76 14.63 6.02
CA TRP A 95 10.46 13.38 6.73
C TRP A 95 9.02 13.33 7.29
N LYS A 96 8.41 14.48 7.57
CA LYS A 96 7.03 14.58 8.08
C LYS A 96 6.01 14.13 7.03
N GLU A 97 6.28 14.38 5.75
CA GLU A 97 5.41 13.94 4.65
C GLU A 97 5.46 12.41 4.47
N ALA A 98 6.53 11.76 4.94
CA ALA A 98 6.65 10.30 4.93
C ALA A 98 5.88 9.57 6.05
N ILE A 99 5.34 10.28 7.06
CA ILE A 99 4.66 9.66 8.22
C ILE A 99 3.55 8.68 7.80
N PRO A 100 2.64 9.00 6.85
CA PRO A 100 1.64 8.05 6.40
C PRO A 100 2.23 6.75 5.83
N SER A 101 3.31 6.86 5.05
CA SER A 101 4.01 5.70 4.48
C SER A 101 4.77 4.87 5.55
N MET A 102 5.28 5.51 6.61
CA MET A 102 5.88 4.80 7.75
C MET A 102 4.84 4.00 8.54
N LEU A 103 3.65 4.58 8.78
CA LEU A 103 2.56 3.92 9.51
C LEU A 103 1.99 2.74 8.73
N THR A 104 1.77 2.92 7.43
CA THR A 104 1.31 1.84 6.55
C THR A 104 2.37 0.73 6.42
N LEU A 105 3.66 1.08 6.36
CA LEU A 105 4.74 0.11 6.44
C LEU A 105 4.68 -0.67 7.77
N LEU A 106 4.66 0.00 8.91
CA LEU A 106 4.59 -0.64 10.22
C LEU A 106 3.40 -1.62 10.31
N PHE A 107 2.21 -1.18 9.91
CA PHE A 107 1.00 -2.00 9.94
C PHE A 107 1.08 -3.21 9.01
N SER A 108 1.64 -3.03 7.81
CA SER A 108 1.81 -4.14 6.86
C SER A 108 2.84 -5.16 7.35
N LEU A 109 3.95 -4.73 7.96
CA LEU A 109 4.96 -5.61 8.53
C LEU A 109 4.39 -6.47 9.68
N LEU A 110 3.51 -5.91 10.51
CA LEU A 110 2.85 -6.67 11.58
C LEU A 110 1.97 -7.81 11.05
N LEU A 111 1.55 -7.77 9.77
CA LEU A 111 0.74 -8.81 9.12
C LEU A 111 1.59 -9.84 8.33
N LEU A 112 2.92 -9.71 8.31
CA LEU A 112 3.82 -10.61 7.58
C LEU A 112 4.23 -11.87 8.35
N SER A 113 3.84 -12.02 9.61
CA SER A 113 4.29 -13.16 10.44
C SER A 113 4.08 -14.54 9.80
N PRO A 114 2.96 -14.86 9.11
CA PRO A 114 2.79 -16.17 8.47
C PRO A 114 3.81 -16.44 7.36
N LEU A 115 4.22 -15.39 6.63
CA LEU A 115 5.23 -15.51 5.57
C LEU A 115 6.63 -15.71 6.17
N LEU A 116 6.93 -15.04 7.28
CA LEU A 116 8.21 -15.19 7.99
C LEU A 116 8.37 -16.61 8.54
N GLU A 117 7.33 -17.18 9.13
CA GLU A 117 7.32 -18.57 9.59
C GLU A 117 7.57 -19.56 8.46
N LEU A 118 6.97 -19.35 7.29
CA LEU A 118 7.21 -20.19 6.10
C LEU A 118 8.67 -20.12 5.62
N VAL A 119 9.30 -18.95 5.70
CA VAL A 119 10.70 -18.76 5.27
C VAL A 119 11.68 -19.34 6.29
N ILE A 120 11.43 -19.17 7.59
CA ILE A 120 12.31 -19.65 8.66
C ILE A 120 12.23 -21.18 8.81
N ASN A 121 11.05 -21.78 8.60
CA ASN A 121 10.83 -23.22 8.79
C ASN A 121 11.11 -24.06 7.52
N ARG A 122 11.77 -23.49 6.51
CA ARG A 122 12.31 -24.19 5.33
C ARG A 122 13.82 -24.38 5.47
#